data_AF-A0A0K3BNN9-F1
#
_entry.id   AF-A0A0K3BNN9-F1
#
_cell.length_a   1.000
_cell.length_b   1.000
_cell.length_c   1.000
_cell.angle_alpha   90.00
_cell.angle_beta   90.00
_cell.angle_gamma   90.00
#
_symmetry.space_group_name_H-M   'P 1'
#
loop_
_entity.id
_entity.type
_entity.pdbx_description
1 polymer ?
#
loop_
_entity_poly.entity_id
_entity_poly.type
_entity_poly.pdbx_seq_one_letter_code
_entity_poly.pdbx_strand_id
1 'polypeptide(L)' 'MIDGSLPEPKKVKPPRTHWDMLLERRTIPELEDLLTERLEELRGRRSRTA' A
#
# COMPACT_ATOMS: atom_id res chain seq x y z
N MET A 1 25.10 -20.50 37.69
CA MET A 1 24.04 -20.78 36.69
C MET A 1 23.52 -19.43 36.24
N ILE A 2 23.75 -19.05 34.98
CA ILE A 2 23.20 -17.81 34.41
C ILE A 2 21.79 -18.13 33.94
N ASP A 3 20.83 -17.37 34.47
CA ASP A 3 19.40 -17.49 34.20
C ASP A 3 19.11 -17.30 32.70
N GLY A 4 18.48 -18.32 32.10
CA GLY A 4 18.28 -18.47 30.66
C GLY A 4 17.00 -17.80 30.15
N SER A 5 16.71 -16.58 30.59
CA SER A 5 15.56 -15.85 30.08
C SER A 5 15.95 -15.07 28.82
N LEU A 6 15.48 -15.54 27.66
CA LEU A 6 15.59 -14.83 26.40
C LEU A 6 14.87 -13.48 26.52
N PRO A 7 15.49 -12.36 26.14
CA PRO A 7 14.84 -11.05 26.22
C PRO A 7 13.58 -11.06 25.36
N GLU A 8 12.44 -10.65 25.93
CA GLU A 8 11.19 -10.53 25.20
C GLU A 8 11.41 -9.69 23.94
N PRO A 9 10.99 -10.17 22.76
CA PRO A 9 11.16 -9.43 21.52
C PRO A 9 10.40 -8.11 21.64
N LYS A 10 11.14 -7.00 21.58
CA LYS A 10 10.57 -5.66 21.56
C LYS A 10 9.58 -5.60 20.40
N LYS A 11 8.33 -5.19 20.67
CA LYS A 11 7.34 -4.91 19.62
C LYS A 11 7.85 -3.78 18.75
N VAL A 12 8.53 -4.11 17.66
CA VAL A 12 9.01 -3.14 16.68
C VAL A 12 7.80 -2.70 15.85
N LYS A 13 7.59 -1.39 15.76
CA LYS A 13 6.54 -0.85 14.87
C LYS A 13 6.86 -1.28 13.44
N PRO A 14 5.87 -1.73 12.66
CA PRO A 14 6.12 -2.08 11.27
C PRO A 14 6.74 -0.87 10.54
N PRO A 15 7.74 -1.10 9.66
CA PRO A 15 8.28 -0.02 8.86
C PRO A 15 7.17 0.59 8.02
N ARG A 16 7.21 1.92 7.84
CA ARG A 16 6.29 2.61 6.94
C ARG A 16 6.43 2.01 5.54
N THR A 17 5.30 1.67 4.96
CA THR A 17 5.21 1.19 3.58
C THR A 17 5.07 2.37 2.62
N HIS A 18 5.30 2.13 1.32
CA HIS A 18 4.98 3.14 0.30
C HIS A 18 3.48 3.50 0.32
N TRP A 19 2.61 2.55 0.68
CA TRP A 19 1.19 2.82 0.85
C TRP A 19 0.90 3.81 1.97
N ASP A 20 1.57 3.67 3.13
CA ASP A 20 1.43 4.61 4.24
C ASP A 20 1.86 6.02 3.81
N MET A 21 3.00 6.12 3.11
CA MET A 21 3.47 7.39 2.56
C MET A 21 2.52 7.97 1.51
N LEU A 22 1.79 7.13 0.78
CA LEU A 22 0.79 7.57 -0.20
C LEU A 22 -0.44 8.15 0.50
N LEU A 23 -0.93 7.50 1.54
CA LEU A 23 -2.05 7.98 2.35
C LEU A 23 -1.71 9.25 3.16
N GLU A 24 -0.42 9.53 3.42
CA GLU A 24 0.02 10.81 3.99
C GLU A 24 -0.18 12.01 3.04
N ARG A 25 -0.31 11.78 1.72
CA ARG A 25 -0.39 12.84 0.68
C ARG A 25 -1.60 12.75 -0.25
N ARG A 26 -2.39 11.68 -0.15
CA ARG A 26 -3.57 11.41 -0.96
C ARG A 26 -4.67 10.86 -0.08
N THR A 27 -5.89 11.23 -0.42
CA THR A 27 -7.10 10.69 0.18
C THR A 27 -7.58 9.47 -0.59
N ILE A 28 -8.37 8.61 0.06
CA ILE A 28 -8.96 7.43 -0.60
C ILE A 28 -9.80 7.84 -1.83
N PRO A 29 -10.68 8.86 -1.78
CA PRO A 29 -11.45 9.29 -2.96
C PRO A 29 -10.56 9.69 -4.15
N GLU A 30 -9.48 10.44 -3.93
CA GLU A 30 -8.54 10.81 -5.00
C GLU A 30 -7.87 9.58 -5.65
N LEU A 31 -7.61 8.53 -4.87
CA LEU A 31 -7.03 7.28 -5.39
C LEU A 31 -8.07 6.47 -6.18
N GLU A 32 -9.33 6.50 -5.76
CA GLU A 32 -10.44 5.84 -6.48
C GLU A 32 -10.72 6.53 -7.83
N ASP A 33 -10.70 7.86 -7.87
CA ASP A 33 -10.83 8.62 -9.12
C ASP A 33 -9.70 8.28 -10.09
N LEU A 34 -8.44 8.32 -9.62
CA LEU A 34 -7.27 7.97 -10.43
C LEU A 34 -7.33 6.51 -10.93
N LEU A 35 -7.78 5.58 -10.09
CA LEU A 35 -7.95 4.19 -10.47
C LEU A 35 -9.00 4.05 -11.58
N THR A 36 -10.11 4.78 -11.46
CA THR A 36 -11.20 4.78 -12.45
C THR A 36 -10.71 5.27 -13.81
N GLU A 37 -10.00 6.40 -13.86
CA GLU A 37 -9.39 6.93 -15.09
C GLU A 37 -8.49 5.88 -15.78
N ARG A 38 -7.64 5.20 -15.01
CA ARG A 38 -6.73 4.16 -15.55
C ARG A 38 -7.47 2.94 -16.07
N LEU A 39 -8.56 2.54 -15.41
CA LEU A 39 -9.39 1.42 -15.84
C LEU A 39 -10.15 1.75 -17.12
N GLU A 40 -10.64 2.98 -17.27
CA GLU A 40 -11.29 3.46 -18.49
C GLU A 40 -10.32 3.49 -19.68
N GLU A 41 -9.10 4.01 -19.48
CA GLU A 41 -8.03 3.98 -20.48
C GLU A 41 -7.74 2.53 -20.92
N LEU A 42 -7.59 1.61 -19.96
CA LEU A 42 -7.33 0.20 -20.24
C LEU A 42 -8.48 -0.46 -21.00
N ARG A 43 -9.73 -0.16 -20.65
CA ARG A 43 -10.93 -0.64 -21.38
C ARG A 43 -10.94 -0.13 -22.82
N GLY A 44 -10.69 1.16 -23.02
CA GLY A 44 -10.62 1.76 -24.36
C GLY A 44 -9.45 1.24 -25.21
N ARG A 45 -8.35 0.80 -24.57
CA ARG A 45 -7.25 0.11 -25.25
C ARG A 45 -7.64 -1.31 -25.65
N ARG A 46 -8.32 -2.06 -24.77
CA ARG A 46 -8.77 -3.43 -25.08
C ARG A 46 -9.79 -3.46 -26.21
N SER A 47 -10.68 -2.48 -26.31
CA SER A 47 -11.63 -2.38 -27.44
C SER A 47 -10.99 -1.98 -28.77
N ARG A 48 -9.78 -1.40 -28.76
CA ARG A 48 -9.04 -1.03 -29.98
C ARG A 48 -8.23 -2.19 -30.56
N THR A 49 -7.90 -3.18 -29.74
CA THR A 49 -7.09 -4.35 -30.14
C THR A 49 -7.96 -5.59 -30.44
N ALA A 50 -9.27 -5.54 -30.17
CA ALA A 50 -10.25 -6.57 -30.55
C ALA A 50 -10.90 -6.24 -31.89
#